data_AF-A0A2P4YKT8-F1
#
_entry.id   AF-A0A2P4YKT8-F1
#
_cell.length_a   1.000
_cell.length_b   1.000
_cell.length_c   1.000
_cell.angle_alpha   90.00
_cell.angle_beta   90.00
_cell.angle_gamma   90.00
#
_symmetry.space_group_name_H-M   'P 1'
#
loop_
_entity.id
_entity.type
_entity.pdbx_description
1 polymer ?
#
loop_
_entity_poly.entity_id
_entity_poly.type
_entity_poly.pdbx_seq_one_letter_code
_entity_poly.pdbx_strand_id
1 'polypeptide(L)'
;MSMAMGMARVFGCSASVGTKAEGMYTLSRRWATKKAGGSTKNGRDSESKRLGVKKFGGESVLAGNIIIRQRGTKYHPGTGVGIGKDHTIFATRDGFVRFWYNTPKKRQEVSVKANREVQRAVAKSA
;
A
#
# COMPACT_ATOMS: atom_id res chain seq x y z
N MET A 1 89.19 -2.65 -7.57
CA MET A 1 89.70 -1.28 -7.83
C MET A 1 88.69 -0.35 -7.15
N SER A 2 88.95 0.05 -5.91
CA SER A 2 89.74 1.23 -5.51
C SER A 2 88.83 2.46 -5.35
N MET A 3 89.18 3.25 -4.33
CA MET A 3 88.72 4.62 -4.00
C MET A 3 87.45 4.67 -3.13
N ALA A 4 87.53 4.94 -1.83
CA ALA A 4 88.03 6.13 -1.07
C ALA A 4 86.81 6.89 -0.52
N MET A 5 86.62 6.97 0.81
CA MET A 5 87.17 7.97 1.74
C MET A 5 86.67 9.41 1.49
N GLY A 6 85.99 10.00 2.50
CA GLY A 6 85.61 11.42 2.59
C GLY A 6 84.22 11.60 3.21
N MET A 7 84.02 11.74 4.53
CA MET A 7 84.51 12.69 5.54
C MET A 7 83.80 14.06 5.52
N ALA A 8 82.83 14.22 6.43
CA ALA A 8 82.53 15.42 7.22
C ALA A 8 81.44 15.03 8.25
N ARG A 9 81.75 14.76 9.52
CA ARG A 9 81.88 15.72 10.66
C ARG A 9 80.79 16.81 10.63
N VAL A 10 79.69 16.60 11.36
CA VAL A 10 79.46 17.01 12.77
C VAL A 10 79.26 18.52 12.90
N PHE A 11 77.99 18.93 13.01
CA PHE A 11 77.57 19.97 13.94
C PHE A 11 76.41 19.40 14.75
N GLY A 12 76.70 19.10 16.02
CA GLY A 12 75.70 18.73 16.99
C GLY A 12 74.89 19.96 17.40
N CYS A 13 73.57 19.80 17.49
CA CYS A 13 72.81 20.49 18.52
C CYS A 13 72.22 19.41 19.43
N SER A 14 72.72 19.42 20.65
CA SER A 14 72.32 18.59 21.78
C SER A 14 71.01 19.13 22.36
N ALA A 15 70.03 18.27 22.63
CA ALA A 15 69.53 18.00 23.98
C ALA A 15 68.12 17.38 23.98
N SER A 16 68.08 16.19 24.59
CA SER A 16 67.04 15.67 25.50
C SER A 16 65.60 15.40 25.06
N VAL A 17 65.33 14.09 25.01
CA VAL A 17 64.23 13.34 25.67
C VAL A 17 62.78 13.66 25.30
N GLY A 18 62.13 12.71 24.63
CA GLY A 18 60.68 12.62 24.54
C GLY A 18 60.23 11.34 23.84
N THR A 19 60.02 10.30 24.62
CA THR A 19 59.61 8.94 24.23
C THR A 19 58.17 8.87 23.68
N LYS A 20 57.96 7.90 22.77
CA LYS A 20 56.68 7.25 22.38
C LYS A 20 55.80 8.06 21.40
N ALA A 21 55.75 7.67 20.13
CA ALA A 21 55.01 6.54 19.55
C ALA A 21 53.53 6.86 19.30
N GLU A 22 53.14 6.67 18.03
CA GLU A 22 51.79 6.50 17.48
C GLU A 22 50.82 7.71 17.48
N GLY A 23 50.38 8.11 16.28
CA GLY A 23 49.10 8.82 16.12
C GLY A 23 49.07 9.84 15.00
N MET A 24 48.82 9.37 13.77
CA MET A 24 48.51 10.19 12.61
C MET A 24 47.42 11.23 12.92
N TYR A 25 47.69 12.47 12.51
CA TYR A 25 46.73 13.50 12.19
C TYR A 25 45.50 12.88 11.49
N THR A 26 44.31 12.99 12.10
CA THR A 26 43.03 13.23 11.41
C THR A 26 41.90 13.12 12.42
N LEU A 27 41.58 14.20 13.14
CA LEU A 27 40.23 14.37 13.65
C LEU A 27 39.65 15.67 13.08
N SER A 28 39.52 15.68 11.75
CA SER A 28 38.60 16.58 11.05
C SER A 28 37.18 16.17 11.44
N ARG A 29 36.66 16.82 12.47
CA ARG A 29 35.28 16.71 12.92
C ARG A 29 34.38 17.40 11.90
N ARG A 30 33.99 16.67 10.86
CA ARG A 30 33.03 17.17 9.85
C ARG A 30 31.63 16.72 10.23
N TRP A 31 30.86 17.64 10.82
CA TRP A 31 29.42 17.55 10.71
C TRP A 31 29.02 17.93 9.29
N ALA A 32 28.46 16.97 8.54
CA ALA A 32 27.62 17.30 7.41
C ALA A 32 26.20 17.56 7.95
N THR A 33 25.86 18.83 8.19
CA THR A 33 24.50 19.26 8.51
C THR A 33 23.71 19.54 7.23
N LYS A 34 23.34 18.47 6.53
CA LYS A 34 22.04 18.32 5.89
C LYS A 34 21.75 16.83 5.98
N LYS A 35 20.66 16.41 6.64
CA LYS A 35 20.04 15.14 6.26
C LYS A 35 19.69 15.35 4.79
N ALA A 36 20.46 14.77 3.87
CA ALA A 36 20.22 14.94 2.44
C ALA A 36 18.75 14.56 2.21
N GLY A 37 17.93 15.58 1.99
CA GLY A 37 16.53 15.45 1.70
C GLY A 37 16.42 14.80 0.33
N GLY A 38 15.82 13.62 0.30
CA GLY A 38 15.49 12.94 -0.93
C GLY A 38 14.59 11.77 -0.58
N SER A 39 13.29 11.98 -0.68
CA SER A 39 12.33 10.87 -0.73
C SER A 39 12.83 9.89 -1.79
N THR A 40 13.10 8.63 -1.41
CA THR A 40 13.25 7.56 -2.40
C THR A 40 12.00 7.60 -3.26
N LYS A 41 12.14 7.74 -4.59
CA LYS A 41 11.01 7.95 -5.50
C LYS A 41 9.96 6.86 -5.33
N ASN A 42 8.93 7.12 -4.53
CA ASN A 42 7.80 6.22 -4.34
C ASN A 42 6.81 6.48 -5.47
N GLY A 43 7.05 5.82 -6.61
CA GLY A 43 6.22 5.90 -7.81
C GLY A 43 5.66 4.53 -8.22
N ARG A 44 5.32 3.68 -7.24
CA ARG A 44 4.74 2.36 -7.50
C ARG A 44 3.25 2.39 -7.23
N ASP A 45 2.47 2.44 -8.29
CA ASP A 45 1.02 2.24 -8.25
C ASP A 45 0.63 0.97 -8.99
N SER A 46 -0.54 0.45 -8.65
CA SER A 46 -1.13 -0.73 -9.30
C SER A 46 -2.26 -0.33 -10.22
N GLU A 47 -2.38 -1.03 -11.35
CA GLU A 47 -3.53 -0.87 -12.25
C GLU A 47 -4.87 -1.06 -11.54
N SER A 48 -5.84 -0.23 -11.92
CA SER A 48 -7.17 -0.25 -11.32
C SER A 48 -7.86 -1.61 -11.54
N LYS A 49 -8.39 -2.20 -10.47
CA LYS A 49 -9.02 -3.54 -10.52
C LYS A 49 -10.51 -3.50 -10.89
N ARG A 50 -11.04 -2.32 -11.25
CA ARG A 50 -12.43 -2.08 -11.71
C ARG A 50 -13.49 -2.70 -10.80
N LEU A 51 -13.24 -2.68 -9.49
CA LEU A 51 -14.15 -3.14 -8.44
C LEU A 51 -15.38 -2.23 -8.35
N GLY A 52 -16.41 -2.67 -7.64
CA GLY A 52 -17.63 -1.93 -7.37
C GLY A 52 -18.89 -2.63 -7.86
N VAL A 53 -20.00 -1.91 -7.71
CA VAL A 53 -21.33 -2.32 -8.14
C VAL A 53 -21.43 -2.21 -9.67
N LYS A 54 -22.05 -3.20 -10.30
CA LYS A 54 -22.28 -3.28 -11.75
C LYS A 54 -23.76 -3.18 -12.11
N LYS A 55 -24.65 -3.55 -11.18
CA LYS A 55 -26.10 -3.48 -11.34
C LYS A 55 -26.70 -2.79 -10.11
N PHE A 56 -27.45 -1.72 -10.32
CA PHE A 56 -28.09 -0.96 -9.26
C PHE A 56 -29.47 -1.54 -8.89
N GLY A 57 -30.06 -1.01 -7.82
CA GLY A 57 -31.38 -1.44 -7.36
C GLY A 57 -32.46 -1.15 -8.41
N GLY A 58 -33.30 -2.14 -8.71
CA GLY A 58 -34.39 -2.03 -9.67
C GLY A 58 -34.01 -2.30 -11.13
N GLU A 59 -32.76 -2.66 -11.41
CA GLU A 59 -32.32 -3.11 -12.73
C GLU A 59 -32.63 -4.59 -12.97
N SER A 60 -32.99 -4.93 -14.21
CA SER A 60 -33.18 -6.31 -14.65
C SER A 60 -31.84 -7.03 -14.83
N VAL A 61 -31.75 -8.25 -14.31
CA VAL A 61 -30.60 -9.13 -14.43
C VAL A 61 -31.04 -10.50 -14.93
N LEU A 62 -30.15 -11.12 -15.70
CA LEU A 62 -30.27 -12.52 -16.08
C LEU A 62 -29.41 -13.40 -15.16
N ALA A 63 -29.70 -14.69 -15.11
CA ALA A 63 -28.83 -15.66 -14.45
C ALA A 63 -27.39 -15.59 -14.99
N GLY A 64 -26.41 -15.62 -14.10
CA GLY A 64 -24.98 -15.47 -14.39
C GLY A 64 -24.47 -14.02 -14.40
N ASN A 65 -25.35 -13.02 -14.42
CA ASN A 65 -24.90 -11.61 -14.42
C ASN A 65 -24.20 -11.24 -13.11
N ILE A 66 -23.09 -10.50 -13.23
CA ILE A 66 -22.35 -9.98 -12.07
C ILE A 66 -23.06 -8.73 -11.55
N ILE A 67 -23.37 -8.72 -10.25
CA ILE A 67 -23.99 -7.58 -9.56
C ILE A 67 -22.90 -6.72 -8.90
N ILE A 68 -21.92 -7.33 -8.23
CA ILE A 68 -20.87 -6.61 -7.49
C ILE A 68 -19.54 -7.36 -7.57
N ARG A 69 -18.46 -6.64 -7.87
CA ARG A 69 -17.08 -7.10 -7.67
C ARG A 69 -16.50 -6.39 -6.45
N GLN A 70 -16.15 -7.13 -5.40
CA GLN A 70 -15.71 -6.53 -4.14
C GLN A 70 -14.42 -7.18 -3.61
N ARG A 71 -13.83 -6.56 -2.59
CA ARG A 71 -12.77 -7.15 -1.77
C ARG A 71 -13.35 -7.37 -0.38
N GLY A 72 -13.31 -8.61 0.08
CA GLY A 72 -14.10 -9.07 1.22
C GLY A 72 -15.61 -8.96 0.94
N THR A 73 -16.41 -9.19 1.98
CA THR A 73 -17.88 -9.17 1.91
C THR A 73 -18.44 -7.89 2.52
N LYS A 74 -18.48 -6.80 1.73
CA LYS A 74 -19.24 -5.59 2.11
C LYS A 74 -20.74 -5.86 1.97
N TYR A 75 -21.09 -6.48 0.86
CA TYR A 75 -22.42 -6.99 0.56
C TYR A 75 -22.43 -8.50 0.76
N HIS A 76 -23.55 -9.00 1.25
CA HIS A 76 -23.79 -10.42 1.48
C HIS A 76 -24.83 -10.94 0.48
N PRO A 77 -24.70 -12.21 0.04
CA PRO A 77 -25.69 -12.82 -0.82
C PRO A 77 -26.99 -13.07 -0.04
N GLY A 78 -28.11 -12.72 -0.65
CA GLY A 78 -29.45 -13.07 -0.21
C GLY A 78 -30.15 -14.00 -1.20
N THR A 79 -31.47 -13.92 -1.29
CA THR A 79 -32.26 -14.80 -2.16
C THR A 79 -31.94 -14.56 -3.65
N GLY A 80 -31.75 -15.65 -4.41
CA GLY A 80 -31.55 -15.60 -5.87
C GLY A 80 -30.15 -15.15 -6.31
N VAL A 81 -29.19 -15.15 -5.38
CA VAL A 81 -27.85 -14.60 -5.56
C VAL A 81 -26.81 -15.58 -5.02
N GLY A 82 -25.72 -15.77 -5.76
CA GLY A 82 -24.56 -16.58 -5.37
C GLY A 82 -23.33 -15.73 -5.05
N ILE A 83 -22.34 -16.35 -4.39
CA ILE A 83 -21.03 -15.75 -4.11
C ILE A 83 -19.92 -16.58 -4.76
N GLY A 84 -19.00 -15.92 -5.47
CA GLY A 84 -17.82 -16.54 -6.07
C GLY A 84 -16.62 -16.60 -5.12
N LYS A 85 -15.54 -17.23 -5.57
CA LYS A 85 -14.28 -17.37 -4.81
C LYS A 85 -13.67 -16.03 -4.39
N ASP A 86 -13.77 -15.01 -5.24
CA ASP A 86 -13.27 -13.66 -4.97
C ASP A 86 -14.31 -12.76 -4.27
N HIS A 87 -15.36 -13.35 -3.69
CA HIS A 87 -16.51 -12.66 -3.10
C HIS A 87 -17.33 -11.83 -4.10
N THR A 88 -17.17 -12.07 -5.41
CA THR A 88 -18.05 -11.52 -6.44
C THR A 88 -19.47 -12.04 -6.25
N ILE A 89 -20.43 -11.13 -6.31
CA ILE A 89 -21.84 -11.44 -6.18
C ILE A 89 -22.45 -11.53 -7.57
N PHE A 90 -23.11 -12.65 -7.88
CA PHE A 90 -23.75 -12.89 -9.17
C PHE A 90 -25.20 -13.37 -9.01
N ALA A 91 -26.04 -13.11 -10.02
CA ALA A 91 -27.43 -13.55 -10.03
C ALA A 91 -27.53 -15.03 -10.41
N THR A 92 -28.31 -15.81 -9.68
CA THR A 92 -28.58 -17.22 -10.01
C THR A 92 -29.85 -17.38 -10.83
N ARG A 93 -30.74 -16.38 -10.79
CA ARG A 93 -32.04 -16.38 -11.47
C ARG A 93 -32.30 -15.00 -12.09
N ASP A 94 -33.18 -14.96 -13.07
CA ASP A 94 -33.61 -13.72 -13.70
C ASP A 94 -34.53 -12.94 -12.76
N GLY A 95 -34.47 -11.60 -12.83
CA GLY A 95 -35.32 -10.73 -12.03
C GLY A 95 -34.72 -9.34 -11.85
N PHE A 96 -35.07 -8.68 -10.75
CA PHE A 96 -34.64 -7.33 -10.41
C PHE A 96 -33.79 -7.32 -9.14
N VAL A 97 -32.70 -6.54 -9.16
CA VAL A 97 -31.78 -6.43 -8.02
C VAL A 97 -32.40 -5.57 -6.93
N ARG A 98 -32.35 -6.04 -5.68
CA ARG A 98 -32.79 -5.32 -4.49
C ARG A 98 -31.71 -5.36 -3.41
N PHE A 99 -31.28 -4.17 -3.02
CA PHE A 99 -30.40 -3.94 -1.88
C PHE A 99 -31.26 -3.67 -0.65
N TRP A 100 -30.93 -4.31 0.46
CA TRP A 100 -31.60 -4.04 1.73
C TRP A 100 -30.64 -4.23 2.90
N TYR A 101 -30.91 -3.52 3.99
CA TYR A 101 -30.15 -3.66 5.22
C TYR A 101 -30.82 -4.70 6.12
N ASN A 102 -30.07 -5.74 6.47
CA ASN A 102 -30.54 -6.78 7.35
C ASN A 102 -30.34 -6.35 8.80
N THR A 103 -31.40 -5.84 9.44
CA THR A 103 -31.38 -5.35 10.84
C THR A 103 -30.85 -6.37 11.84
N PRO A 104 -31.33 -7.63 11.90
CA PRO A 104 -30.86 -8.59 12.90
C PRO A 104 -29.39 -8.98 12.69
N LYS A 105 -28.93 -9.08 11.44
CA LYS A 105 -27.54 -9.45 11.12
C LYS A 105 -26.61 -8.24 10.95
N LYS A 106 -27.12 -7.02 11.13
CA LYS A 106 -26.44 -5.72 10.99
C LYS A 106 -25.54 -5.62 9.75
N ARG A 107 -26.03 -6.07 8.59
CA ARG A 107 -25.24 -6.12 7.34
C ARG A 107 -26.07 -5.84 6.10
N GLN A 108 -25.43 -5.35 5.04
CA GLN A 108 -26.10 -5.14 3.76
C GLN A 108 -26.17 -6.44 2.96
N GLU A 109 -27.36 -6.71 2.44
CA GLU A 109 -27.69 -7.93 1.70
C GLU A 109 -28.25 -7.60 0.33
N VAL A 110 -27.93 -8.45 -0.64
CA VAL A 110 -28.29 -8.28 -2.05
C VAL A 110 -29.13 -9.46 -2.48
N SER A 111 -30.32 -9.19 -2.98
CA SER A 111 -31.26 -10.23 -3.45
C SER A 111 -31.75 -9.91 -4.85
N VAL A 112 -32.12 -10.95 -5.60
CA VAL A 112 -32.83 -10.82 -6.87
C VAL A 112 -34.27 -11.27 -6.65
N LYS A 113 -35.22 -10.41 -6.99
CA LYS A 113 -36.66 -10.65 -6.85
C LYS A 113 -37.30 -10.68 -8.24
N ALA A 114 -38.32 -11.52 -8.43
CA ALA A 114 -39.02 -11.59 -9.72
C ALA A 114 -39.77 -10.28 -10.05
N ASN A 115 -40.30 -9.60 -9.03
CA ASN A 115 -41.05 -8.37 -9.19
C ASN A 115 -40.14 -7.14 -9.06
N ARG A 116 -40.33 -6.17 -9.97
CA ARG A 116 -39.72 -4.85 -9.86
C ARG A 116 -40.43 -4.04 -8.79
N GLU A 117 -39.92 -4.06 -7.57
CA GLU A 117 -40.40 -3.15 -6.52
C GLU A 117 -39.96 -1.72 -6.86
N VAL A 118 -40.93 -0.87 -7.23
CA VAL A 118 -40.72 0.58 -7.26
C VAL A 118 -40.52 1.00 -5.81
N GLN A 119 -39.42 1.68 -5.48
CA GLN A 119 -39.25 2.27 -4.15
C GLN A 119 -40.41 3.22 -3.95
N ARG A 120 -41.44 2.78 -3.22
CA ARG A 120 -42.51 3.66 -2.76
C ARG A 120 -41.81 4.69 -1.91
N ALA A 121 -41.79 5.94 -2.37
CA ALA A 121 -41.46 7.06 -1.52
C ALA A 121 -42.51 7.03 -0.40
N VAL A 122 -42.17 6.39 0.71
CA VAL A 122 -42.92 6.59 1.95
C VAL A 122 -42.70 8.06 2.25
N ALA A 123 -43.73 8.87 1.96
CA ALA A 123 -43.75 10.25 2.38
C ALA A 123 -43.37 10.25 3.86
N LYS A 124 -42.30 10.97 4.22
CA LYS A 124 -42.00 11.23 5.62
C LYS A 124 -43.19 12.02 6.14
N SER A 125 -44.12 11.35 6.80
CA SER A 125 -45.16 11.97 7.61
C SER A 125 -44.45 12.70 8.74
N ALA A 126 -44.33 14.01 8.57
CA ALA A 126 -44.05 14.95 9.66
C ALA A 126 -45.33 15.13 10.50
#